data_AF-A0A953TMJ5-F1
#
_entry.id   AF-A0A953TMJ5-F1
#
_cell.length_a   1.000
_cell.length_b   1.000
_cell.length_c   1.000
_cell.angle_alpha   90.00
_cell.angle_beta   90.00
_cell.angle_gamma   90.00
#
_symmetry.space_group_name_H-M   'P 1'
#
loop_
_entity.id
_entity.type
_entity.pdbx_description
1 polymer ?
#
loop_
_entity_poly.entity_id
_entity_poly.type
_entity_poly.pdbx_seq_one_letter_code
_entity_poly.pdbx_strand_id
1 'polypeptide(L)'
;MINETKMNGGGAIAPADGNAARRGEEKSRRSKEGGYNGWKAGVVEIMGPNFERLEELRPDLVNALRELVRGYRQEGAVARRHEIRRIRQARLFWQGQQYAWWNPADMKWHVPYEQRSGDGRDLEEMPRYQFVTNFYQGFGLSFVALLSQDVPSVRFYPQAAQSLEDIAAARAASDVAQLIEQNNHVEQMLTLVGYHLWNDGKLGGYVRYVADGQRFGFHDEEILEAVEIPLGEDVWVCPGCGKEGRIATEAQRGIGG
;
A
#
# COMPACT_ATOMS: atom_id res chain seq x y z
N MET A 1 11.53 20.00 33.82
CA MET A 1 10.24 19.94 34.54
C MET A 1 9.17 20.59 33.69
N ILE A 2 8.45 19.80 32.90
CA ILE A 2 7.09 20.13 32.41
C ILE A 2 6.34 18.79 32.38
N ASN A 3 5.19 18.76 33.03
CA ASN A 3 4.40 17.58 33.40
C ASN A 3 3.69 16.95 32.20
N GLU A 4 3.67 15.62 32.19
CA GLU A 4 2.78 14.79 31.39
C GLU A 4 1.36 14.83 31.98
N THR A 5 0.39 15.34 31.22
CA THR A 5 -1.03 15.06 31.45
C THR A 5 -1.48 13.97 30.49
N LYS A 6 -1.67 12.76 31.06
CA LYS A 6 -2.36 11.63 30.44
C LYS A 6 -3.81 12.02 30.15
N MET A 7 -4.24 11.93 28.90
CA MET A 7 -5.66 11.74 28.58
C MET A 7 -5.88 10.27 28.20
N ASN A 8 -6.55 9.56 29.10
CA ASN A 8 -7.19 8.28 28.84
C ASN A 8 -8.37 8.51 27.89
N GLY A 9 -8.30 7.93 26.69
CA GLY A 9 -9.45 7.70 25.81
C GLY A 9 -9.43 6.23 25.43
N GLY A 10 -10.19 5.40 26.15
CA GLY A 10 -10.35 3.99 25.87
C GLY A 10 -11.14 3.79 24.58
N GLY A 11 -10.47 3.36 23.51
CA GLY A 11 -11.07 2.70 22.37
C GLY A 11 -10.67 1.23 22.42
N ALA A 12 -11.63 0.36 22.74
CA ALA A 12 -11.44 -1.08 22.74
C ALA A 12 -11.07 -1.56 21.33
N ILE A 13 -10.00 -2.34 21.23
CA ILE A 13 -9.72 -3.19 20.07
C ILE A 13 -10.83 -4.24 20.06
N ALA A 14 -11.77 -4.13 19.14
CA ALA A 14 -12.80 -5.14 18.93
C ALA A 14 -12.19 -6.39 18.26
N PRO A 15 -12.66 -7.60 18.60
CA PRO A 15 -12.06 -8.85 18.16
C PRO A 15 -12.31 -9.09 16.66
N ALA A 16 -11.28 -9.55 15.98
CA ALA A 16 -11.38 -10.09 14.63
C ALA A 16 -11.94 -11.52 14.71
N ASP A 17 -13.26 -11.65 14.77
CA ASP A 17 -13.95 -12.92 14.53
C ASP A 17 -15.31 -12.67 13.90
N GLY A 18 -15.53 -13.25 12.72
CA GLY A 18 -16.87 -13.35 12.14
C GLY A 18 -16.95 -13.34 10.62
N ASN A 19 -16.29 -14.28 9.92
CA ASN A 19 -16.99 -15.06 8.88
C ASN A 19 -16.13 -16.23 8.36
N ALA A 20 -16.15 -17.32 9.12
CA ALA A 20 -15.87 -18.64 8.56
C ALA A 20 -17.15 -19.15 7.88
N ALA A 21 -17.37 -18.76 6.63
CA ALA A 21 -18.44 -19.31 5.80
C ALA A 21 -18.04 -20.73 5.35
N ARG A 22 -18.98 -21.66 5.57
CA ARG A 22 -18.85 -23.10 5.34
C ARG A 22 -18.67 -23.41 3.85
N ARG A 23 -17.81 -24.38 3.57
CA ARG A 23 -17.53 -24.94 2.24
C ARG A 23 -18.77 -25.55 1.62
N GLY A 24 -19.25 -24.97 0.52
CA GLY A 24 -20.00 -25.67 -0.52
C GLY A 24 -19.02 -26.14 -1.59
N GLU A 25 -19.07 -27.43 -1.93
CA GLU A 25 -18.25 -28.03 -2.98
C GLU A 25 -18.78 -27.63 -4.37
N GLU A 26 -18.10 -26.72 -5.05
CA GLU A 26 -18.41 -26.41 -6.46
C GLU A 26 -17.38 -27.05 -7.40
N LYS A 27 -17.79 -28.17 -8.04
CA LYS A 27 -17.02 -28.83 -9.10
C LYS A 27 -17.12 -28.04 -10.40
N SER A 28 -16.29 -27.01 -10.54
CA SER A 28 -16.05 -26.35 -11.82
C SER A 28 -15.11 -27.18 -12.70
N ARG A 29 -15.62 -27.58 -13.88
CA ARG A 29 -14.87 -28.24 -14.96
C ARG A 29 -13.78 -27.30 -15.46
N ARG A 30 -12.54 -27.48 -15.00
CA ARG A 30 -11.37 -26.74 -15.50
C ARG A 30 -10.57 -27.61 -16.47
N SER A 31 -10.40 -27.06 -17.67
CA SER A 31 -9.49 -27.56 -18.71
C SER A 31 -8.09 -27.78 -18.12
N LYS A 32 -7.45 -28.87 -18.56
CA LYS A 32 -6.08 -29.24 -18.17
C LYS A 32 -5.08 -28.26 -18.81
N GLU A 33 -4.78 -27.19 -18.10
CA GLU A 33 -3.58 -26.37 -18.35
C GLU A 33 -2.71 -26.32 -17.09
N GLY A 34 -1.63 -27.12 -17.13
CA GLY A 34 -0.32 -26.81 -16.54
C GLY A 34 -0.22 -26.39 -15.07
N GLY A 35 -0.23 -27.38 -14.16
CA GLY A 35 0.82 -27.67 -13.16
C GLY A 35 1.37 -26.64 -12.14
N TYR A 36 1.26 -25.32 -12.32
CA TYR A 36 1.99 -24.33 -11.49
C TYR A 36 1.12 -23.55 -10.48
N ASN A 37 -0.21 -23.62 -10.58
CA ASN A 37 -1.10 -22.76 -9.79
C ASN A 37 -1.79 -23.44 -8.59
N GLY A 38 -1.70 -24.78 -8.46
CA GLY A 38 -2.35 -25.52 -7.37
C GLY A 38 -1.73 -25.30 -5.99
N TRP A 39 -0.41 -25.08 -5.92
CA TRP A 39 0.31 -24.83 -4.67
C TRP A 39 -0.03 -23.48 -4.04
N LYS A 40 -0.42 -22.47 -4.83
CA LYS A 40 -0.73 -21.13 -4.32
C LYS A 40 -2.04 -21.09 -3.53
N ALA A 41 -3.07 -21.80 -3.98
CA ALA A 41 -4.39 -21.75 -3.33
C ALA A 41 -4.37 -22.34 -1.91
N GLY A 42 -3.76 -23.53 -1.74
CA GLY A 42 -3.67 -24.17 -0.41
C GLY A 42 -2.71 -23.46 0.55
N VAL A 43 -1.66 -22.81 0.05
CA VAL A 43 -0.70 -22.07 0.87
C VAL A 43 -1.31 -20.76 1.39
N VAL A 44 -2.10 -20.06 0.56
CA VAL A 44 -2.78 -18.81 0.97
C VAL A 44 -3.89 -19.07 2.00
N GLU A 45 -4.63 -20.18 1.88
CA GLU A 45 -5.63 -20.58 2.90
C GLU A 45 -4.99 -20.87 4.28
N ILE A 46 -3.80 -21.48 4.29
CA ILE A 46 -3.11 -21.85 5.53
C ILE A 46 -2.37 -20.65 6.16
N MET A 47 -1.75 -19.80 5.34
CA MET A 47 -0.89 -18.70 5.80
C MET A 47 -1.63 -17.35 5.93
N GLY A 48 -2.86 -17.26 5.43
CA GLY A 48 -3.66 -16.04 5.37
C GLY A 48 -3.42 -15.23 4.08
N PRO A 49 -4.32 -14.29 3.73
CA PRO A 49 -4.26 -13.52 2.48
C PRO A 49 -2.95 -12.73 2.32
N ASN A 50 -2.41 -12.21 3.43
CA ASN A 50 -1.16 -11.45 3.49
C ASN A 50 -0.03 -12.19 4.20
N PHE A 51 -0.09 -13.52 4.26
CA PHE A 51 0.96 -14.33 4.90
C PHE A 51 1.18 -14.02 6.39
N GLU A 52 0.15 -13.59 7.10
CA GLU A 52 0.22 -13.16 8.50
C GLU A 52 0.66 -14.30 9.43
N ARG A 53 0.32 -15.54 9.10
CA ARG A 53 0.62 -16.74 9.92
C ARG A 53 1.97 -17.39 9.60
N LEU A 54 2.75 -16.82 8.67
CA LEU A 54 4.02 -17.42 8.24
C LEU A 54 5.07 -17.45 9.35
N GLU A 55 5.05 -16.46 10.24
CA GLU A 55 5.94 -16.41 11.39
C GLU A 55 5.67 -17.55 12.39
N GLU A 56 4.41 -17.93 12.57
CA GLU A 56 4.00 -19.02 13.47
C GLU A 56 4.29 -20.39 12.85
N LEU A 57 4.01 -20.56 11.56
CA LEU A 57 4.10 -21.85 10.87
C LEU A 57 5.54 -22.25 10.52
N ARG A 58 6.37 -21.27 10.12
CA ARG A 58 7.75 -21.51 9.65
C ARG A 58 8.68 -20.41 10.12
N PRO A 59 9.00 -20.36 11.43
CA PRO A 59 9.90 -19.34 11.99
C PRO A 59 11.30 -19.36 11.36
N ASP A 60 11.79 -20.54 10.96
CA ASP A 60 13.12 -20.69 10.34
C ASP A 60 13.25 -19.90 9.04
N LEU A 61 12.22 -19.93 8.18
CA LEU A 61 12.23 -19.21 6.90
C LEU A 61 12.17 -17.70 7.12
N VAL A 62 11.33 -17.25 8.05
CA VAL A 62 11.21 -15.83 8.40
C VAL A 62 12.52 -15.32 9.00
N ASN A 63 13.18 -16.11 9.85
CA ASN A 63 14.46 -15.74 10.43
C ASN A 63 15.59 -15.72 9.39
N ALA A 64 15.63 -16.68 8.46
CA ALA A 64 16.57 -16.66 7.34
C ALA A 64 16.38 -15.43 6.44
N LEU A 65 15.13 -15.07 6.12
CA LEU A 65 14.83 -13.84 5.38
C LEU A 65 15.22 -12.58 6.16
N ARG A 66 14.98 -12.54 7.48
CA ARG A 66 15.42 -11.43 8.35
C ARG A 66 16.95 -11.29 8.34
N GLU A 67 17.68 -12.39 8.39
CA GLU A 67 19.14 -12.40 8.31
C GLU A 67 19.64 -11.91 6.95
N LEU A 68 19.07 -12.37 5.85
CA LEU A 68 19.39 -11.87 4.51
C LEU A 68 19.17 -10.35 4.42
N VAL A 69 18.02 -9.86 4.89
CA VAL A 69 17.72 -8.41 4.92
C VAL A 69 18.72 -7.65 5.80
N ARG A 70 19.13 -8.23 6.95
CA ARG A 70 20.16 -7.64 7.81
C ARG A 70 21.53 -7.60 7.11
N GLY A 71 21.92 -8.65 6.41
CA GLY A 71 23.15 -8.72 5.62
C GLY A 71 23.22 -7.61 4.58
N TYR A 72 22.19 -7.52 3.71
CA TYR A 72 22.11 -6.46 2.70
C TYR A 72 22.10 -5.05 3.30
N ARG A 73 21.46 -4.86 4.47
CA ARG A 73 21.48 -3.56 5.18
C ARG A 73 22.87 -3.18 5.69
N GLN A 74 23.68 -4.17 6.09
CA GLN A 74 25.02 -3.94 6.62
C GLN A 74 26.03 -3.65 5.50
N GLU A 75 25.94 -4.35 4.37
CA GLU A 75 26.78 -4.13 3.19
C GLU A 75 26.76 -2.66 2.73
N GLY A 76 25.57 -2.05 2.71
CA GLY A 76 25.38 -0.66 2.31
C GLY A 76 25.61 0.39 3.40
N ALA A 77 25.97 0.02 4.63
CA ALA A 77 25.92 0.94 5.77
C ALA A 77 26.90 2.11 5.68
N VAL A 78 28.08 1.92 5.10
CA VAL A 78 29.07 2.99 4.91
C VAL A 78 28.61 3.96 3.83
N ALA A 79 28.24 3.45 2.65
CA ALA A 79 27.72 4.26 1.55
C ALA A 79 26.49 5.07 1.97
N ARG A 80 25.56 4.44 2.70
CA ARG A 80 24.37 5.09 3.24
C ARG A 80 24.71 6.20 4.25
N ARG A 81 25.75 6.05 5.07
CA ARG A 81 26.19 7.11 5.99
C ARG A 81 26.71 8.34 5.24
N HIS A 82 27.48 8.14 4.18
CA HIS A 82 27.93 9.26 3.33
C HIS A 82 26.76 9.94 2.63
N GLU A 83 25.81 9.16 2.12
CA GLU A 83 24.58 9.67 1.51
C GLU A 83 23.78 10.51 2.50
N ILE A 84 23.47 9.97 3.69
CA ILE A 84 22.73 10.69 4.75
C ILE A 84 23.45 11.97 5.14
N ARG A 85 24.79 11.98 5.20
CA ARG A 85 25.57 13.19 5.49
C ARG A 85 25.33 14.27 4.45
N ARG A 86 25.44 13.93 3.15
CA ARG A 86 25.20 14.87 2.06
C ARG A 86 23.77 15.41 2.08
N ILE A 87 22.79 14.52 2.27
CA ILE A 87 21.37 14.89 2.37
C ILE A 87 21.14 15.83 3.56
N ARG A 88 21.71 15.51 4.72
CA ARG A 88 21.54 16.35 5.92
C ARG A 88 22.14 17.73 5.71
N GLN A 89 23.30 17.83 5.08
CA GLN A 89 23.91 19.11 4.72
C GLN A 89 23.01 19.94 3.81
N ALA A 90 22.49 19.35 2.74
CA ALA A 90 21.56 19.99 1.81
C ALA A 90 20.30 20.52 2.53
N ARG A 91 19.74 19.74 3.45
CA ARG A 91 18.59 20.18 4.27
C ARG A 91 18.92 21.31 5.24
N LEU A 92 20.12 21.34 5.81
CA LEU A 92 20.59 22.46 6.65
C LEU A 92 20.73 23.74 5.82
N PHE A 93 21.24 23.63 4.59
CA PHE A 93 21.31 24.75 3.65
C PHE A 93 19.92 25.26 3.25
N TRP A 94 18.96 24.36 3.04
CA TRP A 94 17.56 24.72 2.80
C TRP A 94 16.98 25.54 3.96
N GLN A 95 17.31 25.18 5.21
CA GLN A 95 16.91 25.92 6.41
C GLN A 95 17.67 27.23 6.64
N GLY A 96 18.64 27.57 5.78
CA GLY A 96 19.48 28.76 5.90
C GLY A 96 20.70 28.58 6.81
N GLN A 97 20.95 27.38 7.33
CA GLN A 97 22.13 27.06 8.15
C GLN A 97 23.30 26.65 7.27
N GLN A 98 23.97 27.64 6.65
CA GLN A 98 25.05 27.38 5.69
C GLN A 98 26.41 27.04 6.33
N TYR A 99 26.65 27.52 7.55
CA TYR A 99 27.92 27.32 8.23
C TYR A 99 27.95 26.09 9.12
N ALA A 100 26.98 25.18 9.01
CA ALA A 100 27.01 23.92 9.75
C ALA A 100 28.08 22.99 9.15
N TRP A 101 28.92 22.40 10.01
CA TRP A 101 29.93 21.43 9.58
C TRP A 101 29.77 20.11 10.31
N TRP A 102 30.30 19.05 9.69
CA TRP A 102 30.31 17.71 10.26
C TRP A 102 31.64 17.46 10.98
N ASN A 103 31.60 17.06 12.25
CA ASN A 103 32.77 16.56 12.96
C ASN A 103 32.84 15.02 12.87
N PRO A 104 33.87 14.45 12.22
CA PRO A 104 34.06 12.99 12.16
C PRO A 104 34.35 12.33 13.51
N ALA A 105 34.91 13.06 14.49
CA ALA A 105 35.24 12.51 15.80
C ALA A 105 33.98 12.30 16.66
N ASP A 106 33.12 13.31 16.74
CA ASP A 106 31.91 13.30 17.57
C ASP A 106 30.69 12.69 16.86
N MET A 107 30.81 12.42 15.55
CA MET A 107 29.72 11.97 14.68
C MET A 107 28.47 12.87 14.78
N LYS A 108 28.69 14.19 14.90
CA LYS A 108 27.64 15.21 15.07
C LYS A 108 27.86 16.39 14.13
N TRP A 109 26.75 17.07 13.84
CA TRP A 109 26.75 18.37 13.15
C TRP A 109 26.90 19.46 14.19
N HIS A 110 27.84 20.36 13.96
CA HIS A 110 28.04 21.54 14.78
C HIS A 110 27.61 22.79 14.03
N VAL A 111 27.14 23.76 14.80
CA VAL A 111 26.87 25.11 14.31
C VAL A 111 27.90 26.08 14.92
N PRO A 112 28.27 27.17 14.24
CA PRO A 112 29.33 28.07 14.71
C PRO A 112 29.08 28.69 16.09
N TYR A 113 27.84 28.69 16.57
CA TYR A 113 27.45 29.36 17.81
C TYR A 113 27.14 28.38 18.97
N GLU A 114 27.50 27.10 18.84
CA GLU A 114 27.21 26.08 19.86
C GLU A 114 28.17 26.17 21.08
N GLN A 115 29.39 26.71 20.89
CA GLN A 115 30.36 26.90 21.96
C GLN A 115 30.08 28.17 22.77
N ARG A 116 29.18 28.08 23.75
CA ARG A 116 29.11 29.00 24.89
C ARG A 116 29.86 28.41 26.07
N SER A 117 31.19 28.41 26.03
CA SER A 117 32.01 27.98 27.17
C SER A 117 33.21 28.91 27.37
N GLY A 118 33.01 29.96 28.17
CA GLY A 118 33.95 30.34 29.24
C GLY A 118 35.14 31.27 28.96
N ASP A 119 35.79 31.27 27.80
CA ASP A 119 36.99 32.13 27.59
C ASP A 119 36.74 33.12 26.45
N GLY A 120 36.66 34.41 26.79
CA GLY A 120 36.24 35.49 25.88
C GLY A 120 37.24 35.81 24.76
N ARG A 121 38.36 35.08 24.68
CA ARG A 121 39.48 35.34 23.77
C ARG A 121 39.36 34.61 22.43
N ASP A 122 38.63 33.50 22.37
CA ASP A 122 38.41 32.75 21.10
C ASP A 122 37.19 33.27 20.31
N LEU A 123 36.40 34.17 20.92
CA LEU A 123 35.22 34.81 20.31
C LEU A 123 35.55 36.02 19.41
N GLU A 124 36.80 36.51 19.48
CA GLU A 124 37.27 37.65 18.69
C GLU A 124 37.87 37.22 17.33
N GLU A 125 38.36 35.98 17.22
CA GLU A 125 39.05 35.50 16.02
C GLU A 125 38.15 34.70 15.06
N MET A 126 36.96 34.27 15.50
CA MET A 126 36.00 33.64 14.59
C MET A 126 35.31 34.69 13.70
N PRO A 127 35.38 34.54 12.35
CA PRO A 127 34.69 35.46 11.45
C PRO A 127 33.20 35.42 11.73
N ARG A 128 32.69 36.52 12.30
CA ARG A 128 31.26 36.69 12.60
C ARG A 128 30.52 36.86 11.30
N TYR A 129 30.03 35.76 10.74
CA TYR A 129 29.13 35.79 9.59
C TYR A 129 27.78 36.38 10.03
N GLN A 130 27.66 37.70 9.93
CA GLN A 130 26.49 38.45 10.40
C GLN A 130 25.27 38.27 9.48
N PHE A 131 25.50 37.92 8.21
CA PHE A 131 24.45 37.70 7.22
C PHE A 131 24.74 36.46 6.38
N VAL A 132 23.70 35.67 6.13
CA VAL A 132 23.73 34.51 5.24
C VAL A 132 22.86 34.84 4.02
N THR A 133 23.47 34.91 2.84
CA THR A 133 22.71 35.03 1.58
C THR A 133 22.35 33.63 1.09
N ASN A 134 21.07 33.25 1.21
CA ASN A 134 20.61 31.90 0.89
C ASN A 134 20.33 31.66 -0.60
N PHE A 135 21.38 31.55 -1.41
CA PHE A 135 21.26 31.20 -2.83
C PHE A 135 20.68 29.79 -3.03
N TYR A 136 21.03 28.84 -2.16
CA TYR A 136 20.62 27.45 -2.28
C TYR A 136 19.09 27.30 -2.24
N GLN A 137 18.43 27.96 -1.27
CA GLN A 137 16.98 27.97 -1.18
C GLN A 137 16.34 28.73 -2.35
N GLY A 138 16.92 29.86 -2.77
CA GLY A 138 16.40 30.63 -3.91
C GLY A 138 16.36 29.80 -5.20
N PHE A 139 17.48 29.14 -5.55
CA PHE A 139 17.53 28.26 -6.71
C PHE A 139 16.63 27.03 -6.56
N GLY A 140 16.60 26.43 -5.37
CA GLY A 140 15.74 25.28 -5.12
C GLY A 140 14.25 25.61 -5.21
N LEU A 141 13.82 26.79 -4.76
CA LEU A 141 12.44 27.26 -4.97
C LEU A 141 12.12 27.50 -6.45
N SER A 142 13.08 28.03 -7.22
CA SER A 142 12.89 28.18 -8.68
C SER A 142 12.76 26.83 -9.39
N PHE A 143 13.51 25.82 -8.94
CA PHE A 143 13.40 24.44 -9.44
C PHE A 143 12.05 23.81 -9.10
N VAL A 144 11.62 23.94 -7.84
CA VAL A 144 10.30 23.43 -7.40
C VAL A 144 9.19 24.12 -8.19
N ALA A 145 9.27 25.44 -8.39
CA ALA A 145 8.28 26.20 -9.16
C ALA A 145 8.20 25.76 -10.62
N LEU A 146 9.31 25.34 -11.25
CA LEU A 146 9.30 24.79 -12.60
C LEU A 146 8.64 23.41 -12.62
N LEU A 147 8.98 22.54 -11.67
CA LEU A 147 8.50 21.16 -11.64
C LEU A 147 7.03 21.05 -11.22
N SER A 148 6.53 21.99 -10.43
CA SER A 148 5.14 22.01 -9.96
C SER A 148 4.17 22.71 -10.92
N GLN A 149 4.63 23.19 -12.09
CA GLN A 149 3.77 23.88 -13.06
C GLN A 149 2.73 22.95 -13.66
N ASP A 150 3.16 21.77 -14.10
CA ASP A 150 2.32 20.83 -14.83
C ASP A 150 2.29 19.48 -14.12
N VAL A 151 1.08 19.03 -13.79
CA VAL A 151 0.87 17.67 -13.28
C VAL A 151 0.93 16.69 -14.45
N PRO A 152 1.88 15.74 -14.47
CA PRO A 152 1.90 14.72 -15.51
C PRO A 152 0.71 13.78 -15.31
N SER A 153 -0.23 13.79 -16.26
CA SER A 153 -1.35 12.84 -16.27
C SER A 153 -0.95 11.53 -16.94
N VAL A 154 -1.42 10.42 -16.39
CA VAL A 154 -1.20 9.09 -16.96
C VAL A 154 -2.28 8.81 -18.01
N ARG A 155 -1.87 8.42 -19.21
CA ARG A 155 -2.78 7.99 -20.28
C ARG A 155 -2.64 6.48 -20.50
N PHE A 156 -3.75 5.76 -20.43
CA PHE A 156 -3.79 4.34 -20.74
C PHE A 156 -4.18 4.13 -22.19
N TYR A 157 -3.35 3.38 -22.91
CA TYR A 157 -3.59 3.01 -24.31
C TYR A 157 -4.03 1.55 -24.39
N PRO A 158 -5.00 1.20 -25.26
CA PRO A 158 -5.36 -0.19 -25.50
C PRO A 158 -4.18 -0.94 -26.14
N GLN A 159 -3.99 -2.21 -25.77
CA GLN A 159 -2.94 -3.05 -26.36
C GLN A 159 -3.24 -3.37 -27.82
N ALA A 160 -4.51 -3.66 -28.15
CA ALA A 160 -4.99 -3.79 -29.51
C ALA A 160 -6.10 -2.77 -29.78
N ALA A 161 -6.00 -2.02 -30.89
CA ALA A 161 -7.01 -1.04 -31.28
C ALA A 161 -8.26 -1.65 -31.94
N GLN A 162 -8.25 -2.97 -32.18
CA GLN A 162 -9.34 -3.69 -32.87
C GLN A 162 -10.27 -4.44 -31.91
N SER A 163 -9.84 -4.64 -30.66
CA SER A 163 -10.62 -5.30 -29.62
C SER A 163 -11.44 -4.28 -28.85
N LEU A 164 -12.76 -4.47 -28.83
CA LEU A 164 -13.66 -3.59 -28.08
C LEU A 164 -13.43 -3.69 -26.56
N GLU A 165 -13.04 -4.88 -26.09
CA GLU A 165 -12.74 -5.14 -24.67
C GLU A 165 -11.53 -4.32 -24.18
N ASP A 166 -10.45 -4.26 -24.96
CA ASP A 166 -9.25 -3.48 -24.57
C ASP A 166 -9.52 -1.98 -24.61
N ILE A 167 -10.35 -1.52 -25.56
CA ILE A 167 -10.76 -0.11 -25.62
C ILE A 167 -11.60 0.25 -24.40
N ALA A 168 -12.54 -0.61 -24.01
CA ALA A 168 -13.37 -0.40 -22.82
C ALA A 168 -12.52 -0.40 -21.54
N ALA A 169 -11.58 -1.34 -21.41
CA ALA A 169 -10.67 -1.42 -20.27
C ALA A 169 -9.75 -0.18 -20.17
N ALA A 170 -9.20 0.30 -21.28
CA ALA A 170 -8.36 1.50 -21.30
C ALA A 170 -9.15 2.77 -20.89
N ARG A 171 -10.42 2.87 -21.29
CA ARG A 171 -11.31 3.96 -20.85
C ARG A 171 -11.59 3.88 -19.35
N ALA A 172 -12.00 2.72 -18.85
CA ALA A 172 -12.26 2.51 -17.43
C ALA A 172 -11.02 2.81 -16.56
N ALA A 173 -9.82 2.40 -17.00
CA ALA A 173 -8.58 2.71 -16.31
C ALA A 173 -8.28 4.22 -16.27
N SER A 174 -8.59 4.93 -17.36
CA SER A 174 -8.42 6.38 -17.44
C SER A 174 -9.37 7.11 -16.48
N ASP A 175 -10.62 6.65 -16.39
CA ASP A 175 -11.61 7.20 -15.46
C ASP A 175 -11.18 6.98 -13.99
N VAL A 176 -10.65 5.78 -13.68
CA VAL A 176 -10.12 5.47 -12.33
C VAL A 176 -8.91 6.32 -11.98
N ALA A 177 -7.98 6.54 -12.93
CA ALA A 177 -6.83 7.42 -12.66
C ALA A 177 -7.25 8.86 -12.39
N GLN A 178 -8.23 9.38 -13.14
CA GLN A 178 -8.76 10.72 -12.87
C GLN A 178 -9.38 10.82 -11.47
N LEU A 179 -10.12 9.78 -11.03
CA LEU A 179 -10.67 9.72 -9.68
C LEU A 179 -9.57 9.72 -8.60
N ILE A 180 -8.49 8.98 -8.82
CA ILE A 180 -7.33 8.93 -7.92
C ILE A 180 -6.64 10.30 -7.86
N GLU A 181 -6.47 10.97 -8.99
CA GLU A 181 -5.89 12.31 -9.08
C GLU A 181 -6.75 13.37 -8.39
N GLN A 182 -8.07 13.28 -8.44
CA GLN A 182 -8.95 14.21 -7.72
C GLN A 182 -8.91 13.99 -6.20
N ASN A 183 -8.85 12.73 -5.77
CA ASN A 183 -8.88 12.38 -4.36
C ASN A 183 -7.56 12.67 -3.63
N ASN A 184 -6.45 12.68 -4.35
CA ASN A 184 -5.14 13.00 -3.83
C ASN A 184 -4.77 14.42 -4.25
N HIS A 185 -4.34 15.29 -3.33
CA HIS A 185 -3.90 16.64 -3.68
C HIS A 185 -2.57 16.61 -4.46
N VAL A 186 -2.60 16.25 -5.75
CA VAL A 186 -1.40 15.93 -6.56
C VAL A 186 -0.46 17.11 -6.68
N GLU A 187 -0.98 18.33 -6.80
CA GLU A 187 -0.17 19.57 -6.86
C GLU A 187 0.69 19.75 -5.60
N GLN A 188 0.12 19.52 -4.42
CA GLN A 188 0.85 19.60 -3.16
C GLN A 188 1.91 18.50 -3.06
N MET A 189 1.59 17.30 -3.56
CA MET A 189 2.55 16.20 -3.63
C MET A 189 3.72 16.51 -4.56
N LEU A 190 3.48 17.15 -5.71
CA LEU A 190 4.56 17.55 -6.63
C LEU A 190 5.53 18.56 -6.01
N THR A 191 5.03 19.44 -5.15
CA THR A 191 5.88 20.38 -4.39
C THR A 191 6.82 19.62 -3.46
N LEU A 192 6.30 18.59 -2.76
CA LEU A 192 7.12 17.71 -1.91
C LEU A 192 8.11 16.89 -2.73
N VAL A 193 7.70 16.41 -3.91
CA VAL A 193 8.57 15.71 -4.85
C VAL A 193 9.75 16.60 -5.25
N GLY A 194 9.49 17.84 -5.66
CA GLY A 194 10.54 18.80 -6.02
C GLY A 194 11.50 19.07 -4.85
N TYR A 195 10.96 19.22 -3.63
CA TYR A 195 11.76 19.41 -2.42
C TYR A 195 12.70 18.21 -2.15
N HIS A 196 12.18 16.99 -2.24
CA HIS A 196 12.97 15.77 -2.01
C HIS A 196 13.97 15.51 -3.14
N LEU A 197 13.60 15.79 -4.39
CA LEU A 197 14.50 15.62 -5.52
C LEU A 197 15.69 16.60 -5.44
N TRP A 198 15.45 17.85 -5.03
CA TRP A 198 16.50 18.86 -4.86
C TRP A 198 17.44 18.54 -3.68
N ASN A 199 16.89 18.20 -2.51
CA ASN A 199 17.69 18.03 -1.29
C ASN A 199 18.23 16.62 -1.08
N ASP A 200 17.42 15.61 -1.38
CA ASP A 200 17.73 14.21 -1.10
C ASP A 200 18.26 13.47 -2.34
N GLY A 201 17.96 13.97 -3.55
CA GLY A 201 18.32 13.34 -4.82
C GLY A 201 17.55 12.05 -5.13
N LYS A 202 16.60 11.68 -4.26
CA LYS A 202 15.79 10.47 -4.38
C LYS A 202 14.38 10.71 -3.88
N LEU A 203 13.44 10.01 -4.49
CA LEU A 203 12.02 10.02 -4.14
C LEU A 203 11.53 8.58 -4.03
N GLY A 204 10.67 8.31 -3.05
CA GLY A 204 9.90 7.08 -2.96
C GLY A 204 8.45 7.40 -2.62
N GLY A 205 7.52 6.83 -3.39
CA GLY A 205 6.09 6.89 -3.11
C GLY A 205 5.58 5.53 -2.67
N TYR A 206 4.70 5.50 -1.69
CA TYR A 206 3.97 4.30 -1.29
C TYR A 206 2.47 4.60 -1.37
N VAL A 207 1.74 3.79 -2.12
CA VAL A 207 0.29 3.89 -2.28
C VAL A 207 -0.34 2.81 -1.43
N ARG A 208 -1.27 3.21 -0.56
CA ARG A 208 -2.09 2.29 0.24
C ARG A 208 -3.53 2.34 -0.24
N TYR A 209 -4.18 1.19 -0.26
CA TYR A 209 -5.62 1.10 -0.42
C TYR A 209 -6.29 1.40 0.91
N VAL A 210 -7.28 2.29 0.91
CA VAL A 210 -8.08 2.64 2.09
C VAL A 210 -9.54 2.56 1.69
N ALA A 211 -10.25 1.57 2.21
CA ALA A 211 -11.70 1.50 2.11
C ALA A 211 -12.31 2.30 3.27
N ASP A 212 -12.91 3.44 2.97
CA ASP A 212 -13.61 4.29 3.93
C ASP A 212 -14.98 4.67 3.37
N GLY A 213 -16.02 3.93 3.78
CA GLY A 213 -17.38 4.13 3.30
C GLY A 213 -17.97 5.50 3.68
N GLN A 214 -17.47 6.13 4.74
CA GLN A 214 -17.93 7.46 5.14
C GLN A 214 -17.40 8.55 4.21
N ARG A 215 -16.21 8.36 3.66
CA ARG A 215 -15.55 9.30 2.74
C ARG A 215 -15.87 9.02 1.27
N PHE A 216 -16.00 7.76 0.88
CA PHE A 216 -16.13 7.33 -0.51
C PHE A 216 -17.53 6.80 -0.88
N GLY A 217 -18.44 6.70 0.09
CA GLY A 217 -19.77 6.14 -0.10
C GLY A 217 -19.80 4.61 0.06
N PHE A 218 -21.01 4.06 0.10
CA PHE A 218 -21.26 2.64 0.16
C PHE A 218 -21.81 2.18 -1.19
N HIS A 219 -21.37 1.00 -1.65
CA HIS A 219 -22.00 0.31 -2.76
C HIS A 219 -22.62 -0.98 -2.22
N ASP A 220 -23.88 -1.20 -2.54
CA ASP A 220 -24.57 -2.44 -2.18
C ASP A 220 -24.19 -3.50 -3.23
N GLU A 221 -23.36 -4.46 -2.83
CA GLU A 221 -23.14 -5.67 -3.62
C GLU A 221 -24.28 -6.65 -3.33
N GLU A 222 -25.10 -6.94 -4.33
CA GLU A 222 -26.06 -8.03 -4.27
C GLU A 222 -25.30 -9.35 -4.24
N ILE A 223 -25.19 -9.94 -3.04
CA ILE A 223 -24.74 -11.32 -2.88
C ILE A 223 -25.84 -12.21 -3.46
N LEU A 224 -25.66 -12.63 -4.71
CA LEU A 224 -26.54 -13.59 -5.37
C LEU A 224 -26.37 -14.96 -4.70
N GLU A 225 -27.17 -15.21 -3.67
CA GLU A 225 -27.26 -16.53 -3.05
C GLU A 225 -28.01 -17.46 -4.00
N ALA A 226 -27.40 -18.59 -4.36
CA ALA A 226 -28.06 -19.62 -5.14
C ALA A 226 -29.16 -20.25 -4.29
N VAL A 227 -30.38 -19.76 -4.45
CA VAL A 227 -31.56 -20.37 -3.84
C VAL A 227 -31.85 -21.67 -4.59
N GLU A 228 -31.59 -22.81 -3.95
CA GLU A 228 -32.08 -24.10 -4.41
C GLU A 228 -33.60 -24.09 -4.29
N ILE A 229 -34.29 -23.78 -5.39
CA ILE A 229 -35.73 -23.96 -5.49
C ILE A 229 -35.96 -25.47 -5.59
N PRO A 230 -36.60 -26.13 -4.60
CA PRO A 230 -36.99 -27.52 -4.79
C PRO A 230 -37.96 -27.54 -5.96
N LEU A 231 -37.55 -28.14 -7.07
CA LEU A 231 -38.49 -28.61 -8.08
C LEU A 231 -39.48 -29.49 -7.32
N GLY A 232 -40.76 -29.07 -7.31
CA GLY A 232 -41.82 -29.81 -6.62
C GLY A 232 -41.85 -31.28 -7.07
N GLU A 233 -42.40 -32.15 -6.23
CA GLU A 233 -42.58 -33.57 -6.58
C GLU A 233 -43.18 -33.70 -7.98
N ASP A 234 -42.68 -34.65 -8.79
CA ASP A 234 -43.21 -34.90 -10.13
C ASP A 234 -44.69 -35.32 -10.04
N VAL A 235 -45.58 -34.34 -10.18
CA VAL A 235 -47.03 -34.53 -10.20
C VAL A 235 -47.47 -34.58 -11.65
N TRP A 236 -48.01 -35.72 -12.06
CA TRP A 236 -48.63 -35.83 -13.37
C TRP A 236 -50.08 -35.35 -13.29
N VAL A 237 -50.45 -34.44 -14.21
CA VAL A 237 -51.81 -33.89 -14.32
C VAL A 237 -52.51 -34.53 -15.52
N CYS A 238 -53.67 -35.16 -15.27
CA CYS A 238 -54.45 -35.79 -16.34
C CYS A 238 -55.20 -34.73 -17.19
N PRO A 239 -54.98 -34.66 -18.52
CA PRO A 239 -55.60 -33.65 -19.39
C PRO A 239 -57.12 -33.81 -19.59
N GLY A 240 -57.71 -34.94 -19.17
CA GLY A 240 -59.15 -35.21 -19.31
C GLY A 240 -59.99 -34.99 -18.04
N CYS A 241 -59.40 -35.02 -16.84
CA CYS A 241 -60.15 -34.96 -15.58
C CYS A 241 -59.50 -34.11 -14.48
N GLY A 242 -58.35 -33.50 -14.74
CA GLY A 242 -57.71 -32.53 -13.83
C GLY A 242 -57.22 -33.11 -12.49
N LYS A 243 -57.23 -34.43 -12.32
CA LYS A 243 -56.72 -35.08 -11.10
C LYS A 243 -55.21 -35.18 -11.15
N GLU A 244 -54.59 -34.80 -10.04
CA GLU A 244 -53.15 -34.89 -9.77
C GLU A 244 -52.80 -36.25 -9.16
N GLY A 245 -51.79 -36.92 -9.71
CA GLY A 245 -51.27 -38.19 -9.18
C GLY A 245 -49.75 -38.12 -9.03
N ARG A 246 -49.23 -38.61 -7.89
CA ARG A 246 -47.78 -38.74 -7.66
C ARG A 246 -47.23 -39.87 -8.52
N ILE A 247 -46.15 -39.62 -9.26
CA ILE A 247 -45.42 -40.68 -9.97
C ILE A 247 -44.61 -41.47 -8.93
N ALA A 248 -45.05 -42.69 -8.60
CA ALA A 248 -44.24 -43.59 -7.80
C ALA A 248 -43.06 -44.07 -8.66
N THR A 249 -41.84 -43.79 -8.20
CA THR A 249 -40.60 -44.28 -8.84
C THR A 249 -40.55 -45.81 -8.71
N GLU A 250 -40.81 -46.51 -9.81
CA GLU A 250 -40.66 -47.97 -9.89
C GLU A 250 -39.17 -48.36 -9.78
N ALA A 251 -38.70 -48.57 -8.55
CA ALA A 251 -37.40 -49.19 -8.25
C ALA A 251 -37.53 -50.56 -7.55
N GLN A 252 -38.69 -51.21 -7.62
CA GLN A 252 -38.92 -52.55 -7.06
C GLN A 252 -39.77 -53.45 -7.98
N ARG A 253 -39.26 -53.74 -9.19
CA ARG A 253 -39.59 -55.00 -9.88
C ARG A 253 -38.33 -55.82 -10.04
N GLY A 254 -38.05 -56.59 -8.99
CA GLY A 254 -37.02 -57.61 -8.98
C GLY A 254 -37.32 -58.60 -7.87
N ILE A 255 -37.69 -59.82 -8.29
CA ILE A 255 -37.69 -61.08 -7.54
C ILE A 255 -38.96 -61.38 -6.72
N GLY A 256 -39.73 -62.38 -7.19
CA GLY A 256 -40.55 -63.22 -6.32
C GLY A 256 -41.82 -63.81 -6.95
N GLY A 257 -41.72 -65.07 -7.40
CA GLY A 257 -42.83 -66.06 -7.41
C GLY A 257 -43.79 -66.02 -8.59
#